data_AF-A0A7C6V7Y2-F1
#
_entry.id   AF-A0A7C6V7Y2-F1
#
_cell.length_a   1.000
_cell.length_b   1.000
_cell.length_c   1.000
_cell.angle_alpha   90.00
_cell.angle_beta   90.00
_cell.angle_gamma   90.00
#
_symmetry.space_group_name_H-M   'P 1'
#
loop_
_entity.id
_entity.type
_entity.pdbx_description
1 polymer ?
#
loop_
_entity_poly.entity_id
_entity_poly.type
_entity_poly.pdbx_seq_one_letter_code
_entity_poly.pdbx_strand_id
1 'polypeptide(L)'
;MEVCQGEYHETLLLEGLIACYSKLTIEKLMDFCRNYVPRINNWAVCDTFATSIKIRKQDKEKFLEFALSFLPGFEFETRFALVILLSKYLTRENLDLIFDACNKAKGGYYVKMAVAWLLSFCFIEFPQETLQYLKNCSLDDWTYNKALQKIAESNKVDKNTKMQIKTLRRQNTTAAK
;
A
#
# COMPACT_ATOMS: atom_id res chain seq x y z
N MET A 1 21.45 -4.56 -21.13
CA MET A 1 21.28 -3.26 -20.47
C MET A 1 21.78 -3.43 -19.06
N GLU A 2 23.02 -3.01 -18.80
CA GLU A 2 23.51 -2.85 -17.43
C GLU A 2 22.83 -1.62 -16.85
N VAL A 3 22.08 -1.82 -15.78
CA VAL A 3 21.41 -0.73 -15.07
C VAL A 3 22.37 -0.25 -13.99
N CYS A 4 22.68 1.05 -14.00
CA CYS A 4 23.52 1.70 -13.00
C CYS A 4 22.95 1.42 -11.61
N GLN A 5 23.65 0.63 -10.79
CA GLN A 5 23.23 0.36 -9.41
C GLN A 5 23.43 1.64 -8.59
N GLY A 6 22.37 2.44 -8.48
CA GLY A 6 22.40 3.70 -7.75
C GLY A 6 22.33 3.54 -6.24
N GLU A 7 23.31 4.08 -5.52
CA GLU A 7 23.25 4.31 -4.07
C GLU A 7 22.46 5.60 -3.71
N TYR A 8 22.21 6.47 -4.69
CA TYR A 8 21.53 7.75 -4.53
C TYR A 8 20.03 7.67 -4.86
N HIS A 9 19.23 8.47 -4.15
CA HIS A 9 17.77 8.50 -4.27
C HIS A 9 17.28 8.68 -5.72
N GLU A 10 17.84 9.65 -6.44
CA GLU A 10 17.46 9.99 -7.81
C GLU A 10 17.81 8.87 -8.79
N THR A 11 18.96 8.21 -8.59
CA THR A 11 19.36 7.10 -9.45
C THR A 11 18.44 5.90 -9.26
N LEU A 12 18.08 5.57 -8.01
CA LEU A 12 17.15 4.48 -7.72
C LEU A 12 15.75 4.79 -8.30
N LEU A 13 15.27 6.03 -8.12
CA LEU A 13 14.01 6.50 -8.71
C LEU A 13 14.01 6.35 -10.25
N LEU A 14 15.06 6.83 -10.92
CA LEU A 14 15.19 6.76 -12.38
C LEU A 14 15.27 5.32 -12.86
N GLU A 15 16.03 4.46 -12.18
CA GLU A 15 16.12 3.03 -12.47
C GLU A 15 14.74 2.36 -12.46
N GLY A 16 13.94 2.60 -11.40
CA GLY A 16 12.57 2.07 -11.31
C GLY A 16 11.65 2.61 -12.41
N LEU A 17 11.71 3.91 -12.70
CA LEU A 17 10.91 4.51 -13.77
C LEU A 17 11.27 3.93 -15.14
N ILE A 18 12.56 3.82 -15.45
CA ILE A 18 13.02 3.22 -16.72
C ILE A 18 12.44 1.82 -16.87
N ALA A 19 12.49 0.97 -15.83
CA ALA A 19 11.90 -0.37 -15.88
C ALA A 19 10.39 -0.33 -16.19
N CYS A 20 9.62 0.57 -15.55
CA CYS A 20 8.19 0.75 -15.79
C CYS A 20 7.86 1.18 -17.24
N TYR A 21 8.75 1.94 -17.90
CA TYR A 21 8.56 2.42 -19.26
C TYR A 21 9.18 1.51 -20.34
N SER A 22 10.03 0.55 -19.97
CA SER A 22 10.83 -0.28 -20.89
C SER A 22 10.08 -1.42 -21.61
N LYS A 23 8.74 -1.41 -21.65
CA LYS A 23 7.89 -2.44 -22.28
C LYS A 23 8.33 -3.90 -21.97
N LEU A 24 8.72 -4.15 -20.72
CA LEU A 24 9.15 -5.48 -20.26
C LEU A 24 7.99 -6.49 -20.33
N THR A 25 8.34 -7.77 -20.46
CA THR A 25 7.38 -8.86 -20.17
C THR A 25 7.11 -8.91 -18.68
N ILE A 26 6.01 -9.56 -18.27
CA ILE A 26 5.67 -9.63 -16.85
C ILE A 26 6.75 -10.37 -16.05
N GLU A 27 7.36 -11.41 -16.60
CA GLU A 27 8.44 -12.19 -15.98
C GLU A 27 9.66 -11.30 -15.73
N LYS A 28 10.10 -10.55 -16.75
CA LYS A 28 11.25 -9.65 -16.62
C LYS A 28 10.99 -8.53 -15.62
N LEU A 29 9.75 -8.03 -15.55
CA LEU A 29 9.37 -7.05 -14.54
C LEU A 29 9.41 -7.65 -13.13
N MET A 30 8.88 -8.87 -12.95
CA MET A 30 8.93 -9.57 -11.67
C MET A 30 10.38 -9.81 -11.22
N ASP A 31 11.25 -10.27 -12.12
CA ASP A 31 12.67 -10.47 -11.84
C ASP A 31 13.38 -9.16 -11.48
N PHE A 32 13.06 -8.07 -12.18
CA PHE A 32 13.54 -6.74 -11.83
C PHE A 32 13.08 -6.34 -10.42
N CYS A 33 11.79 -6.49 -10.12
CA CYS A 33 11.23 -6.16 -8.80
C CYS A 33 11.90 -6.95 -7.66
N ARG A 34 12.21 -8.24 -7.85
CA ARG A 34 12.89 -9.06 -6.83
C ARG A 34 14.24 -8.48 -6.39
N ASN A 35 14.96 -7.85 -7.31
CA ASN A 35 16.26 -7.25 -7.02
C ASN A 35 16.14 -5.77 -6.62
N TYR A 36 15.16 -5.06 -7.19
CA TYR A 36 14.99 -3.63 -7.01
C TYR A 36 14.28 -3.26 -5.71
N VAL A 37 13.18 -3.93 -5.37
CA VAL A 37 12.35 -3.59 -4.19
C VAL A 37 13.13 -3.64 -2.87
N PRO A 38 13.99 -4.65 -2.61
CA PRO A 38 14.79 -4.69 -1.37
C PRO A 38 15.80 -3.53 -1.22
N ARG A 39 16.15 -2.85 -2.32
CA ARG A 39 17.06 -1.69 -2.31
C ARG A 39 16.34 -0.38 -1.97
N ILE A 40 15.01 -0.38 -1.95
CA ILE A 40 14.22 0.82 -1.66
C ILE A 40 14.30 1.14 -0.18
N ASN A 41 14.68 2.38 0.13
CA ASN A 41 14.77 2.91 1.50
C ASN A 41 13.97 4.22 1.68
N ASN A 42 13.16 4.61 0.69
CA ASN A 42 12.43 5.86 0.69
C ASN A 42 11.01 5.68 0.13
N TRP A 43 10.03 6.30 0.79
CA TRP A 43 8.62 6.17 0.44
C TRP A 43 8.29 6.74 -0.94
N ALA A 44 8.93 7.82 -1.36
CA ALA A 44 8.67 8.44 -2.66
C ALA A 44 9.15 7.52 -3.80
N VAL A 45 10.31 6.88 -3.66
CA VAL A 45 10.80 5.88 -4.62
C VAL A 45 9.83 4.70 -4.71
N CYS A 46 9.42 4.17 -3.56
CA CYS A 46 8.47 3.06 -3.47
C CYS A 46 7.16 3.38 -4.19
N ASP A 47 6.55 4.52 -3.83
CA ASP A 47 5.22 4.89 -4.29
C ASP A 47 5.23 5.25 -5.78
N THR A 48 6.23 6.03 -6.22
CA THR A 48 6.39 6.38 -7.63
C THR A 48 6.62 5.13 -8.47
N PHE A 49 7.46 4.21 -8.04
CA PHE A 49 7.67 2.95 -8.76
C PHE A 49 6.40 2.11 -8.84
N ALA A 50 5.78 1.78 -7.70
CA ALA A 50 4.60 0.93 -7.62
C ALA A 50 3.42 1.48 -8.45
N THR A 51 3.18 2.79 -8.36
CA THR A 51 2.10 3.45 -9.13
C THR A 51 2.42 3.53 -10.63
N SER A 52 3.69 3.57 -11.02
CA SER A 52 4.11 3.64 -12.43
C SER A 52 4.09 2.30 -13.16
N ILE A 53 4.11 1.18 -12.43
CA ILE A 53 4.05 -0.17 -13.02
C ILE A 53 2.78 -0.33 -13.88
N LYS A 54 2.95 -0.83 -15.10
CA LYS A 54 1.86 -1.12 -16.04
C LYS A 54 1.72 -2.62 -16.22
N ILE A 55 0.57 -3.16 -15.84
CA ILE A 55 0.26 -4.59 -15.89
C ILE A 55 -0.83 -4.80 -16.94
N ARG A 56 -0.63 -5.74 -17.85
CA ARG A 56 -1.64 -6.09 -18.85
C ARG A 56 -2.75 -6.90 -18.19
N LYS A 57 -3.96 -6.89 -18.77
CA LYS A 57 -5.13 -7.54 -18.15
C LYS A 57 -4.89 -9.03 -17.84
N GLN A 58 -4.27 -9.76 -18.77
CA GLN A 58 -3.97 -11.19 -18.62
C GLN A 58 -2.95 -11.51 -17.52
N ASP A 59 -2.13 -10.52 -17.13
CA ASP A 59 -1.04 -10.69 -16.17
C ASP A 59 -1.44 -10.26 -14.76
N LYS A 60 -2.67 -9.75 -14.58
CA LYS A 60 -3.13 -9.15 -13.31
C LYS A 60 -3.11 -10.14 -12.15
N GLU A 61 -3.63 -11.35 -12.32
CA GLU A 61 -3.68 -12.35 -11.25
C GLU A 61 -2.27 -12.81 -10.86
N LYS A 62 -1.46 -13.18 -11.85
CA LYS A 62 -0.05 -13.56 -11.66
C LYS A 62 0.75 -12.47 -10.91
N PHE A 63 0.56 -11.20 -11.29
CA PHE A 63 1.28 -10.11 -10.63
C PHE A 63 0.73 -9.78 -9.24
N LEU A 64 -0.56 -10.03 -8.98
CA LEU A 64 -1.14 -9.88 -7.65
C LEU A 64 -0.51 -10.87 -6.67
N GLU A 65 -0.44 -12.15 -7.03
CA GLU A 65 0.22 -13.18 -6.24
C GLU A 65 1.69 -12.83 -5.97
N PHE A 66 2.40 -12.35 -7.00
CA PHE A 66 3.76 -11.89 -6.86
C PHE A 66 3.89 -10.70 -5.90
N ALA A 67 3.04 -9.68 -6.02
CA ALA A 67 3.07 -8.52 -5.15
C ALA A 67 2.80 -8.90 -3.69
N LEU A 68 1.88 -9.84 -3.44
CA LEU A 68 1.60 -10.36 -2.11
C LEU A 68 2.75 -11.18 -1.52
N SER A 69 3.67 -11.71 -2.33
CA SER A 69 4.84 -12.42 -1.81
C SER A 69 5.82 -11.54 -1.02
N PHE A 70 5.67 -10.21 -1.12
CA PHE A 70 6.40 -9.24 -0.30
C PHE A 70 5.73 -8.98 1.08
N LEU A 71 4.70 -9.75 1.45
CA LEU A 71 3.94 -9.58 2.68
C LEU A 71 3.91 -10.89 3.52
N PRO A 72 4.35 -10.88 4.80
CA PRO A 72 5.10 -9.81 5.45
C PRO A 72 6.55 -9.80 4.96
N GLY A 73 7.06 -8.62 4.62
CA GLY A 73 8.46 -8.39 4.25
C GLY A 73 9.07 -7.27 5.09
N PHE A 74 10.25 -6.80 4.69
CA PHE A 74 10.85 -5.58 5.26
C PHE A 74 9.97 -4.34 5.00
N GLU A 75 10.31 -3.20 5.62
CA GLU A 75 9.43 -2.03 5.66
C GLU A 75 8.97 -1.57 4.26
N PHE A 76 9.89 -1.43 3.30
CA PHE A 76 9.56 -0.99 1.94
C PHE A 76 9.05 -2.10 1.02
N GLU A 77 9.37 -3.36 1.29
CA GLU A 77 8.77 -4.52 0.61
C GLU A 77 7.27 -4.62 0.94
N THR A 78 6.94 -4.54 2.22
CA THR A 78 5.56 -4.51 2.69
C THR A 78 4.83 -3.28 2.16
N ARG A 79 5.47 -2.09 2.18
CA ARG A 79 4.89 -0.88 1.58
C ARG A 79 4.64 -1.05 0.08
N PHE A 80 5.57 -1.63 -0.65
CA PHE A 80 5.42 -1.90 -2.08
C PHE A 80 4.18 -2.75 -2.35
N ALA A 81 4.01 -3.87 -1.64
CA ALA A 81 2.81 -4.71 -1.76
C ALA A 81 1.51 -3.92 -1.55
N LEU A 82 1.44 -3.14 -0.46
CA LEU A 82 0.27 -2.34 -0.10
C LEU A 82 -0.05 -1.25 -1.15
N VAL A 83 0.97 -0.58 -1.71
CA VAL A 83 0.77 0.46 -2.73
C VAL A 83 0.41 -0.15 -4.09
N ILE A 84 0.88 -1.37 -4.40
CA ILE A 84 0.39 -2.13 -5.56
C ILE A 84 -1.09 -2.46 -5.41
N LEU A 85 -1.52 -2.94 -4.24
CA LEU A 85 -2.94 -3.20 -3.96
C LEU A 85 -3.78 -1.93 -4.16
N LEU A 86 -3.35 -0.82 -3.57
CA LEU A 86 -4.00 0.48 -3.70
C LEU A 86 -4.15 0.93 -5.16
N SER A 87 -3.07 0.85 -5.93
CA SER A 87 -3.01 1.51 -7.25
C SER A 87 -3.49 0.64 -8.41
N LYS A 88 -3.53 -0.70 -8.25
CA LYS A 88 -3.81 -1.64 -9.34
C LYS A 88 -4.97 -2.60 -9.06
N TYR A 89 -5.27 -2.84 -7.79
CA TYR A 89 -6.19 -3.92 -7.35
C TYR A 89 -7.28 -3.46 -6.39
N LEU A 90 -7.48 -2.15 -6.21
CA LEU A 90 -8.58 -1.61 -5.42
C LEU A 90 -9.93 -1.85 -6.13
N THR A 91 -10.45 -3.06 -6.00
CA THR A 91 -11.74 -3.49 -6.54
C THR A 91 -12.52 -4.25 -5.47
N ARG A 92 -13.83 -4.36 -5.65
CA ARG A 92 -14.73 -5.02 -4.69
C ARG A 92 -14.34 -6.48 -4.46
N GLU A 93 -13.92 -7.18 -5.50
CA GLU A 93 -13.57 -8.61 -5.48
C GLU A 93 -12.29 -8.87 -4.64
N ASN A 94 -11.41 -7.88 -4.55
CA ASN A 94 -10.15 -7.99 -3.83
C ASN A 94 -10.21 -7.42 -2.40
N LEU A 95 -11.37 -6.94 -1.92
CA LEU A 95 -11.48 -6.28 -0.62
C LEU A 95 -11.06 -7.18 0.54
N ASP A 96 -11.52 -8.42 0.57
CA ASP A 96 -11.18 -9.35 1.65
C ASP A 96 -9.66 -9.62 1.68
N LEU A 97 -9.05 -9.77 0.51
CA LEU A 97 -7.61 -9.91 0.34
C LEU A 97 -6.86 -8.64 0.78
N ILE A 98 -7.37 -7.46 0.44
CA ILE A 98 -6.79 -6.17 0.87
C ILE A 98 -6.86 -6.02 2.39
N PHE A 99 -7.98 -6.40 3.00
CA PHE A 99 -8.17 -6.34 4.45
C PHE A 99 -7.28 -7.32 5.19
N ASP A 100 -7.15 -8.55 4.68
CA ASP A 100 -6.19 -9.54 5.18
C ASP A 100 -4.75 -9.03 5.05
N ALA A 101 -4.40 -8.41 3.91
CA ALA A 101 -3.10 -7.81 3.71
C ALA A 101 -2.81 -6.68 4.71
N CYS A 102 -3.80 -5.81 4.98
CA CYS A 102 -3.69 -4.77 6.00
C CYS A 102 -3.47 -5.36 7.41
N ASN A 103 -4.11 -6.47 7.77
CA ASN A 103 -3.92 -7.14 9.05
C ASN A 103 -2.53 -7.80 9.17
N LYS A 104 -2.03 -8.38 8.08
CA LYS A 104 -0.70 -9.03 8.01
C LYS A 104 0.45 -8.02 7.96
N ALA A 105 0.19 -6.80 7.48
CA ALA A 105 1.16 -5.73 7.35
C ALA A 105 1.65 -5.23 8.72
N LYS A 106 2.67 -5.90 9.24
CA LYS A 106 3.41 -5.49 10.44
C LYS A 106 4.70 -4.82 10.00
N GLY A 107 5.00 -3.65 10.55
CA GLY A 107 6.22 -2.94 10.22
C GLY A 107 6.33 -1.57 10.87
N GLY A 108 7.35 -0.82 10.43
CA GLY A 108 7.64 0.52 10.89
C GLY A 108 6.65 1.57 10.39
N TYR A 109 7.01 2.84 10.61
CA TYR A 109 6.19 4.00 10.30
C TYR A 109 5.67 4.01 8.84
N TYR A 110 6.50 3.62 7.87
CA TYR A 110 6.13 3.68 6.46
C TYR A 110 5.12 2.59 6.06
N VAL A 111 5.14 1.43 6.73
CA VAL A 111 4.11 0.39 6.56
C VAL A 111 2.78 0.89 7.12
N LYS A 112 2.78 1.41 8.35
CA LYS A 112 1.57 1.92 8.99
C LYS A 112 0.91 3.04 8.18
N MET A 113 1.73 3.92 7.58
CA MET A 113 1.24 4.96 6.67
C MET A 113 0.62 4.40 5.39
N ALA A 114 1.19 3.33 4.82
CA ALA A 114 0.65 2.69 3.62
C ALA A 114 -0.70 2.02 3.90
N VAL A 115 -0.83 1.30 5.03
CA VAL A 115 -2.11 0.72 5.47
C VAL A 115 -3.17 1.80 5.67
N ALA A 116 -2.84 2.88 6.39
CA ALA A 116 -3.77 3.99 6.62
C ALA A 116 -4.23 4.64 5.32
N TRP A 117 -3.32 4.81 4.35
CA TRP A 117 -3.65 5.37 3.04
C TRP A 117 -4.53 4.43 2.21
N LEU A 118 -4.18 3.14 2.15
CA LEU A 118 -4.95 2.13 1.45
C LEU A 118 -6.39 2.06 1.97
N LEU A 119 -6.57 1.95 3.29
CA LEU A 119 -7.90 1.90 3.90
C LEU A 119 -8.73 3.17 3.67
N SER A 120 -8.08 4.34 3.56
CA SER A 120 -8.80 5.56 3.23
C SER A 120 -9.40 5.53 1.83
N PHE A 121 -8.70 4.93 0.87
CA PHE A 121 -9.21 4.72 -0.48
C PHE A 121 -10.26 3.60 -0.53
N CYS A 122 -10.07 2.51 0.21
CA CYS A 122 -11.11 1.50 0.40
C CYS A 122 -12.41 2.14 0.92
N PHE A 123 -12.32 3.05 1.89
CA PHE A 123 -13.51 3.71 2.42
C PHE A 123 -14.18 4.65 1.41
N ILE A 124 -13.39 5.36 0.61
CA ILE A 124 -13.92 6.27 -0.42
C ILE A 124 -14.72 5.49 -1.46
N GLU A 125 -14.21 4.35 -1.93
CA GLU A 125 -14.83 3.56 -3.00
C GLU A 125 -15.87 2.54 -2.47
N PHE A 126 -15.66 2.01 -1.25
CA PHE A 126 -16.41 0.92 -0.62
C PHE A 126 -16.65 1.19 0.88
N PRO A 127 -17.45 2.22 1.23
CA PRO A 127 -17.58 2.71 2.61
C PRO A 127 -18.18 1.69 3.57
N GLN A 128 -19.16 0.90 3.14
CA GLN A 128 -19.87 -0.04 4.02
C GLN A 128 -18.96 -1.21 4.43
N GLU A 129 -18.29 -1.81 3.45
CA GLU A 129 -17.37 -2.92 3.62
C GLU A 129 -16.17 -2.50 4.47
N THR A 130 -15.61 -1.33 4.16
CA THR A 130 -14.47 -0.78 4.91
C THR A 130 -14.84 -0.44 6.34
N LEU A 131 -16.03 0.10 6.59
CA LEU A 131 -16.51 0.36 7.95
C LEU A 131 -16.70 -0.95 8.75
N GLN A 132 -17.23 -1.99 8.10
CA GLN A 132 -17.38 -3.31 8.72
C GLN A 132 -16.03 -3.92 9.07
N TYR A 133 -15.04 -3.80 8.19
CA TYR A 133 -13.65 -4.19 8.47
C TYR A 133 -13.08 -3.41 9.65
N LEU A 134 -13.19 -2.08 9.65
CA LEU A 134 -12.62 -1.22 10.70
C LEU A 134 -13.16 -1.56 12.10
N LYS A 135 -14.42 -2.00 12.21
CA LYS A 135 -15.02 -2.44 13.49
C LYS A 135 -14.34 -3.70 14.05
N ASN A 136 -13.85 -4.59 13.20
CA ASN A 136 -13.34 -5.91 13.60
C ASN A 136 -11.83 -6.11 13.31
N CYS A 137 -11.15 -5.08 12.81
CA CYS A 137 -9.75 -5.19 12.38
C CYS A 137 -8.77 -5.38 13.55
N SER A 138 -7.64 -6.02 13.25
CA SER A 138 -6.56 -6.31 14.21
C SER A 138 -5.43 -5.27 14.21
N LEU A 139 -5.67 -4.11 13.61
CA LEU A 139 -4.69 -3.01 13.51
C LEU A 139 -4.36 -2.43 14.89
N ASP A 140 -3.11 -2.01 15.07
CA ASP A 140 -2.69 -1.24 16.24
C ASP A 140 -3.37 0.13 16.27
N ASP A 141 -3.53 0.70 17.47
CA ASP A 141 -4.26 1.96 17.69
C ASP A 141 -3.74 3.11 16.83
N TRP A 142 -2.42 3.19 16.63
CA TRP A 142 -1.83 4.23 15.80
C TRP A 142 -2.27 4.09 14.34
N THR A 143 -2.10 2.91 13.75
CA THR A 143 -2.45 2.65 12.34
C THR A 143 -3.94 2.81 12.11
N TYR A 144 -4.76 2.27 13.02
CA TYR A 144 -6.21 2.42 12.99
C TYR A 144 -6.63 3.90 13.01
N ASN A 145 -6.17 4.66 13.99
CA ASN A 145 -6.48 6.08 14.11
C ASN A 145 -5.96 6.89 12.91
N LYS A 146 -4.82 6.50 12.34
CA LYS A 146 -4.25 7.12 11.15
C LYS A 146 -5.14 6.88 9.92
N ALA A 147 -5.72 5.69 9.77
CA ALA A 147 -6.68 5.40 8.71
C ALA A 147 -7.93 6.29 8.84
N LEU A 148 -8.50 6.39 10.05
CA LEU A 148 -9.64 7.29 10.33
C LEU A 148 -9.31 8.76 10.03
N GLN A 149 -8.11 9.20 10.41
CA GLN A 149 -7.62 10.54 10.06
C GLN A 149 -7.58 10.74 8.54
N LYS A 150 -7.01 9.79 7.78
CA LYS A 150 -6.91 9.87 6.32
C LYS A 150 -8.28 9.90 5.64
N ILE A 151 -9.24 9.12 6.14
CA ILE A 151 -10.64 9.19 5.71
C ILE A 151 -11.22 10.59 5.96
N ALA A 152 -10.99 11.15 7.16
CA ALA A 152 -11.51 12.45 7.53
C ALA A 152 -10.88 13.63 6.77
N GLU A 153 -9.64 13.48 6.29
CA GLU A 153 -8.91 14.46 5.47
C GLU A 153 -9.37 14.47 4.00
N SER A 154 -10.01 13.40 3.52
CA SER A 154 -10.42 13.28 2.12
C SER A 154 -11.55 14.25 1.76
N ASN A 155 -11.39 15.01 0.68
CA ASN A 155 -12.46 15.87 0.14
C ASN A 155 -13.61 15.09 -0.51
N LYS A 156 -13.42 13.80 -0.80
CA LYS A 156 -14.46 12.92 -1.35
C LYS A 156 -15.46 12.41 -0.32
N VAL A 157 -15.21 12.63 0.98
CA VAL A 157 -16.09 12.22 2.07
C VAL A 157 -16.86 13.42 2.59
N ASP A 158 -18.18 13.30 2.75
CA ASP A 158 -19.04 14.38 3.22
C ASP A 158 -18.85 14.68 4.72
N LYS A 159 -19.35 15.85 5.16
CA LYS A 159 -19.16 16.33 6.53
C LYS A 159 -19.79 15.40 7.58
N ASN A 160 -20.95 14.82 7.33
CA ASN A 160 -21.65 13.97 8.29
C ASN A 160 -20.89 12.66 8.48
N THR A 161 -20.47 12.03 7.39
CA THR A 161 -19.63 10.82 7.44
C THR A 161 -18.29 11.09 8.15
N LYS A 162 -17.65 12.24 7.90
CA LYS A 162 -16.43 12.64 8.63
C LYS A 162 -16.64 12.76 10.13
N MET A 163 -17.78 13.32 10.57
CA MET A 163 -18.11 13.40 12.00
C MET A 163 -18.25 12.01 12.61
N GLN A 164 -18.94 11.09 11.92
CA GLN A 164 -19.07 9.70 12.37
C GLN A 164 -17.72 8.98 12.45
N ILE A 165 -16.87 9.11 11.44
CA ILE A 165 -15.54 8.47 11.43
C ILE A 165 -14.67 8.94 12.59
N LYS A 166 -14.78 10.22 12.99
CA LYS A 166 -14.03 10.76 14.13
C LYS A 166 -14.44 10.15 15.47
N THR A 167 -15.68 9.69 15.64
CA THR A 167 -16.14 9.07 16.90
C THR A 167 -15.58 7.66 17.08
N LEU A 168 -15.09 7.02 16.01
CA LEU A 168 -14.54 5.66 16.05
C LEU A 168 -13.11 5.61 16.62
N ARG A 169 -12.46 6.76 16.86
CA ARG A 169 -11.06 6.80 17.33
C ARG A 169 -10.87 5.99 18.61
N ARG A 170 -9.84 5.14 18.60
CA ARG A 170 -9.37 4.42 19.80
C ARG A 170 -8.50 5.35 20.63
N GLN A 171 -8.57 5.26 21.96
CA GLN A 171 -7.62 5.98 22.82
C GLN A 171 -6.24 5.33 22.66
N ASN A 172 -5.18 6.14 22.51
CA ASN A 172 -3.83 5.58 22.44
C ASN A 172 -3.51 4.99 23.82
N THR A 173 -3.54 3.66 23.93
CA THR A 173 -3.15 2.97 25.17
C THR A 173 -1.63 2.89 25.26
N THR A 174 -0.96 4.05 25.33
CA THR A 174 0.47 4.18 25.65
C THR A 174 0.66 5.07 26.88
N ALA A 175 -0.07 4.74 27.94
CA ALA A 175 0.14 5.26 29.28
C ALA A 175 -0.23 4.20 30.32
N ALA A 176 0.53 3.09 30.37
CA ALA A 176 0.65 2.20 31.53
C ALA A 176 1.61 1.04 31.22
N LYS A 177 2.92 1.30 31.34
CA LYS A 177 3.94 0.47 32.03
C LYS A 177 5.33 1.00 31.69
#